data_AF-A0A418WIL6-F1
#
_entry.id   AF-A0A418WIL6-F1
#
_cell.length_a   1.000
_cell.length_b   1.000
_cell.length_c   1.000
_cell.angle_alpha   90.00
_cell.angle_beta   90.00
_cell.angle_gamma   90.00
#
_symmetry.space_group_name_H-M   'P 1'
#
loop_
_entity.id
_entity.type
_entity.pdbx_description
1 polymer ?
#
loop_
_entity_poly.entity_id
_entity_poly.type
_entity_poly.pdbx_seq_one_letter_code
_entity_poly.pdbx_strand_id
1 'polypeptide(L)'
;MAEEVQLRDKLRKIEALFAGAGTAGEKIAAEAALQRIQARLAELERSDELIEMQFSLPDQWARRLFLALCRRYGLKPYRLRRQRLTTVMLRVPKRFLDQVLWPEFQELNAALMQYLNDVTIRVIKDSVHRDVSEAAETPPALPAR
;
A
#
# COMPACT_ATOMS: atom_id res chain seq x y z
N MET A 1 11.88 -9.14 15.28
CA MET A 1 13.10 -9.17 14.45
C MET A 1 12.97 -10.12 13.25
N ALA A 2 12.81 -11.43 13.42
CA ALA A 2 12.70 -12.36 12.29
C ALA A 2 11.49 -12.11 11.37
N GLU A 3 10.30 -11.86 11.93
CA GLU A 3 9.09 -11.58 11.15
C GLU A 3 9.16 -10.25 10.38
N GLU A 4 9.82 -9.24 10.95
CA GLU A 4 10.02 -7.95 10.27
C GLU A 4 10.96 -8.11 9.07
N VAL A 5 12.01 -8.92 9.20
CA VAL A 5 12.91 -9.26 8.07
C VAL A 5 12.13 -9.96 6.97
N GLN A 6 11.30 -10.95 7.33
CA GLN A 6 10.45 -11.66 6.36
C GLN A 6 9.45 -10.72 5.66
N LEU A 7 8.83 -9.78 6.39
CA LEU A 7 7.98 -8.76 5.79
C LEU A 7 8.77 -7.92 4.80
N ARG A 8 9.94 -7.39 5.19
CA ARG A 8 10.77 -6.56 4.32
C ARG A 8 11.16 -7.31 3.04
N ASP A 9 11.46 -8.60 3.13
CA ASP A 9 11.77 -9.44 1.97
C ASP A 9 10.53 -9.67 1.09
N LYS A 10 9.35 -9.90 1.70
CA LYS A 10 8.07 -10.04 0.98
C LYS A 10 7.74 -8.75 0.20
N LEU A 11 7.88 -7.58 0.82
CA LEU A 11 7.64 -6.29 0.17
C LEU A 11 8.62 -6.07 -1.00
N ARG A 12 9.90 -6.42 -0.84
CA ARG A 12 10.89 -6.35 -1.93
C ARG A 12 10.54 -7.28 -3.10
N LYS A 13 10.04 -8.48 -2.82
CA LYS A 13 9.63 -9.43 -3.87
C LYS A 13 8.41 -8.93 -4.65
N ILE A 14 7.41 -8.37 -3.98
CA ILE A 14 6.24 -7.76 -4.62
C ILE A 14 6.71 -6.67 -5.59
N GLU A 15 7.56 -5.76 -5.12
CA GLU A 15 8.08 -4.68 -5.97
C GLU A 15 8.85 -5.22 -7.20
N ALA A 16 9.70 -6.23 -7.01
CA ALA A 16 10.46 -6.84 -8.10
C ALA A 16 9.55 -7.46 -9.19
N LEU A 17 8.41 -8.03 -8.81
CA LEU A 17 7.42 -8.57 -9.76
C LEU A 17 6.85 -7.46 -10.63
N PHE A 18 6.44 -6.33 -10.03
CA PHE A 18 5.86 -5.20 -10.76
C PHE A 18 6.89 -4.45 -11.63
N ALA A 19 8.17 -4.51 -11.27
CA ALA A 19 9.26 -4.00 -12.08
C ALA A 19 9.66 -4.90 -13.27
N GLY A 20 9.02 -6.07 -13.42
CA GLY A 20 9.37 -7.06 -14.46
C GLY A 20 10.73 -7.72 -14.22
N ALA A 21 11.23 -7.73 -12.97
CA ALA A 21 12.53 -8.28 -12.61
C ALA A 21 12.42 -9.73 -12.16
N GLY A 22 12.39 -10.67 -13.10
CA GLY A 22 12.55 -12.10 -12.81
C GLY A 22 14.03 -12.51 -12.80
N THR A 23 14.84 -12.13 -11.81
CA THR A 23 16.09 -12.82 -11.39
C THR A 23 16.91 -12.03 -10.34
N ALA A 24 17.70 -12.77 -9.55
CA ALA A 24 18.29 -12.37 -8.27
C ALA A 24 19.59 -11.55 -8.37
N GLY A 25 19.65 -10.50 -7.54
CA GLY A 25 20.80 -9.64 -7.26
C GLY A 25 20.37 -8.45 -6.42
N GLU A 26 20.05 -8.65 -5.14
CA GLU A 26 19.08 -7.84 -4.37
C GLU A 26 19.24 -6.31 -4.38
N LYS A 27 20.47 -5.78 -4.45
CA LYS A 27 20.70 -4.32 -4.40
C LYS A 27 20.77 -3.68 -5.78
N ILE A 28 21.53 -4.29 -6.69
CA ILE A 28 21.62 -3.87 -8.10
C ILE A 28 20.27 -4.08 -8.81
N ALA A 29 19.54 -5.13 -8.42
CA ALA A 29 18.21 -5.43 -8.96
C ALA A 29 17.15 -4.43 -8.52
N ALA A 30 17.22 -3.87 -7.30
CA ALA A 30 16.24 -2.89 -6.83
C ALA A 30 16.38 -1.52 -7.52
N GLU A 31 17.61 -1.04 -7.71
CA GLU A 31 17.88 0.18 -8.48
C GLU A 31 17.52 0.00 -9.96
N ALA A 32 17.91 -1.14 -10.55
CA ALA A 32 17.55 -1.47 -11.93
C ALA A 32 16.04 -1.64 -12.11
N ALA A 33 15.34 -2.26 -11.15
CA ALA A 33 13.88 -2.39 -11.12
C ALA A 33 13.21 -1.01 -11.11
N LEU A 34 13.67 -0.12 -10.24
CA LEU A 34 13.17 1.25 -10.16
C LEU A 34 13.38 2.00 -11.48
N GLN A 35 14.57 1.90 -12.06
CA GLN A 35 14.88 2.53 -13.36
C GLN A 35 13.97 2.02 -14.47
N ARG A 36 13.65 0.71 -14.51
CA ARG A 36 12.70 0.15 -15.49
C ARG A 36 11.30 0.69 -15.32
N ILE A 37 10.81 0.79 -14.07
CA ILE A 37 9.48 1.35 -13.81
C ILE A 37 9.45 2.84 -14.22
N GLN A 38 10.48 3.61 -13.87
CA GLN A 38 10.57 5.02 -14.26
C GLN A 38 10.67 5.20 -15.78
N ALA A 39 11.43 4.35 -16.48
CA ALA A 39 11.50 4.35 -17.94
C ALA A 39 10.13 4.04 -18.57
N ARG A 40 9.44 2.99 -18.09
CA ARG A 40 8.09 2.64 -18.53
C ARG A 40 7.09 3.76 -18.27
N LEU A 41 7.18 4.42 -17.12
CA LEU A 41 6.35 5.58 -16.81
C LEU A 41 6.62 6.71 -17.81
N ALA A 42 7.88 7.06 -18.07
CA ALA A 42 8.25 8.11 -19.01
C ALA A 42 7.81 7.82 -20.46
N GLU A 43 7.82 6.55 -20.88
CA GLU A 43 7.28 6.12 -22.17
C GLU A 43 5.76 6.28 -22.25
N LEU A 44 5.05 5.89 -21.18
CA LEU A 44 3.60 6.03 -21.09
C LEU A 44 3.17 7.50 -21.01
N GLU A 45 3.92 8.36 -20.32
CA GLU A 45 3.64 9.81 -20.28
C GLU A 45 3.69 10.48 -21.66
N ARG A 46 4.42 9.91 -22.63
CA ARG A 46 4.50 10.43 -24.00
C ARG A 46 3.38 9.93 -24.91
N SER A 47 2.77 8.80 -24.57
CA SER A 47 1.92 8.01 -25.48
C SER A 47 0.48 7.82 -24.99
N ASP A 48 0.25 8.01 -23.69
CA ASP A 48 -1.03 7.75 -23.02
C ASP A 48 -1.58 9.03 -22.37
N GLU A 49 -2.90 9.06 -22.15
CA GLU A 49 -3.57 10.20 -21.56
C GLU A 49 -3.22 10.33 -20.06
N LEU A 50 -2.77 11.53 -19.66
CA LEU A 50 -2.58 11.88 -18.25
C LEU A 50 -3.91 12.19 -17.59
N ILE A 51 -4.43 11.22 -16.84
CA ILE A 51 -5.66 11.40 -16.08
C ILE A 51 -5.38 11.95 -14.68
N GLU A 52 -6.29 12.76 -14.16
CA GLU A 52 -6.31 13.16 -12.75
C GLU A 52 -7.19 12.17 -11.97
N MET A 53 -6.61 11.51 -10.97
CA MET A 53 -7.28 10.49 -10.17
C MET A 53 -7.32 10.87 -8.68
N GLN A 54 -8.46 10.62 -8.04
CA GLN A 54 -8.66 10.77 -6.60
C GLN A 54 -8.69 9.40 -5.92
N PHE A 55 -7.82 9.21 -4.93
CA PHE A 55 -7.77 8.02 -4.08
C PHE A 55 -8.26 8.35 -2.67
N SER A 56 -9.21 7.57 -2.17
CA SER A 56 -9.66 7.61 -0.78
C SER A 56 -9.13 6.39 -0.05
N LEU A 57 -8.09 6.58 0.76
CA LEU A 57 -7.40 5.46 1.42
C LEU A 57 -8.04 5.14 2.78
N PRO A 58 -8.08 3.84 3.18
CA PRO A 58 -8.86 3.39 4.34
C PRO A 58 -8.32 3.93 5.66
N ASP A 59 -7.00 4.11 5.77
CA ASP A 59 -6.35 4.54 6.99
C ASP A 59 -5.04 5.33 6.74
N GLN A 60 -4.39 5.74 7.82
CA GLN A 60 -3.16 6.52 7.77
C GLN A 60 -1.93 5.74 7.26
N TRP A 61 -1.89 4.42 7.42
CA TRP A 61 -0.80 3.54 7.02
C TRP A 61 -0.86 3.27 5.53
N ALA A 62 -2.05 2.88 5.03
CA ALA A 62 -2.32 2.78 3.60
C ALA A 62 -1.96 4.08 2.88
N ARG A 63 -2.31 5.24 3.46
CA ARG A 63 -1.89 6.55 2.94
C ARG A 63 -0.39 6.75 2.90
N ARG A 64 0.32 6.47 4.00
CA ARG A 64 1.77 6.63 4.06
C ARG A 64 2.47 5.73 3.03
N LEU A 65 2.00 4.49 2.89
CA LEU A 65 2.50 3.53 1.93
C LEU A 65 2.28 4.01 0.48
N PHE A 66 1.06 4.42 0.13
CA PHE A 66 0.75 4.91 -1.21
C PHE A 66 1.59 6.14 -1.58
N LEU A 67 1.73 7.10 -0.66
CA LEU A 67 2.57 8.28 -0.88
C LEU A 67 4.05 7.92 -1.04
N ALA A 68 4.55 6.93 -0.31
CA ALA A 68 5.93 6.46 -0.44
C ALA A 68 6.15 5.80 -1.81
N LEU A 69 5.22 4.95 -2.25
CA LEU A 69 5.26 4.29 -3.56
C LEU A 69 5.23 5.31 -4.71
N CYS A 70 4.31 6.28 -4.67
CA CYS A 70 4.25 7.35 -5.66
C CYS A 70 5.58 8.12 -5.75
N ARG A 71 6.15 8.52 -4.61
CA ARG A 71 7.42 9.26 -4.56
C ARG A 71 8.59 8.43 -5.07
N ARG A 72 8.58 7.12 -4.79
CA ARG A 72 9.59 6.20 -5.29
C ARG A 72 9.64 6.23 -6.82
N TYR A 73 8.49 6.23 -7.48
CA TYR A 73 8.40 6.31 -8.94
C TYR A 73 8.54 7.71 -9.53
N GLY A 74 8.87 8.72 -8.70
CA GLY A 74 9.01 10.11 -9.16
C GLY A 74 7.68 10.82 -9.40
N LEU A 75 6.55 10.19 -9.03
CA LEU A 75 5.23 10.79 -9.14
C LEU A 75 5.02 11.84 -8.04
N LYS A 76 4.18 12.84 -8.33
CA LYS A 76 3.93 13.99 -7.46
C LYS A 76 2.49 13.95 -6.94
N PRO A 77 2.22 13.20 -5.85
CA PRO A 77 0.90 13.21 -5.23
C PRO A 77 0.64 14.57 -4.58
N TYR A 78 -0.61 15.05 -4.67
CA TYR A 78 -1.05 16.30 -4.06
C TYR A 78 -2.43 16.12 -3.41
N ARG A 79 -2.94 17.19 -2.81
CA ARG A 79 -4.28 17.23 -2.24
C ARG A 79 -4.87 18.61 -2.49
N LEU A 80 -6.14 18.67 -2.84
CA LEU A 80 -6.87 19.92 -3.01
C LEU A 80 -7.27 20.50 -1.65
N ARG A 81 -7.54 21.81 -1.61
CA ARG A 81 -8.07 22.46 -0.40
C ARG A 81 -9.37 21.78 0.03
N ARG A 82 -9.54 21.62 1.35
CA ARG A 82 -10.74 21.03 2.00
C ARG A 82 -10.96 19.52 1.79
N GLN A 83 -10.04 18.81 1.14
CA GLN A 83 -10.08 17.33 1.12
C GLN A 83 -9.63 16.73 2.45
N ARG A 84 -10.15 15.54 2.78
CA ARG A 84 -9.75 14.77 3.96
C ARG A 84 -8.28 14.37 3.87
N LEU A 85 -7.63 14.17 5.02
CA LEU A 85 -6.21 13.79 5.07
C LEU A 85 -5.93 12.44 4.38
N THR A 86 -6.92 11.53 4.34
CA THR A 86 -6.86 10.24 3.65
C THR A 86 -7.00 10.33 2.13
N THR A 87 -7.36 11.49 1.60
CA THR A 87 -7.50 11.72 0.15
C THR A 87 -6.16 12.08 -0.47
N VAL A 88 -5.83 11.44 -1.59
CA VAL A 88 -4.65 11.71 -2.41
C VAL A 88 -5.07 11.92 -3.85
N MET A 89 -4.60 13.00 -4.46
CA MET A 89 -4.74 13.28 -5.89
C MET A 89 -3.46 12.92 -6.62
N LEU A 90 -3.58 12.40 -7.83
CA LEU A 90 -2.45 12.02 -8.67
C LEU A 90 -2.76 12.27 -10.14
N ARG A 91 -1.80 12.85 -10.86
CA ARG A 91 -1.81 12.87 -12.33
C ARG A 91 -0.84 11.82 -12.83
N VAL A 92 -1.32 10.87 -13.62
CA VAL A 92 -0.56 9.69 -14.04
C VAL A 92 -1.15 9.10 -15.33
N PRO A 93 -0.35 8.47 -16.20
CA PRO A 93 -0.89 7.71 -17.33
C PRO A 93 -1.86 6.63 -16.86
N LYS A 94 -3.05 6.54 -17.48
CA LYS A 94 -4.08 5.57 -17.09
C LYS A 94 -3.55 4.14 -17.11
N ARG A 95 -2.80 3.76 -18.15
CA ARG A 95 -2.23 2.42 -18.27
C ARG A 95 -1.23 2.11 -17.17
N PHE A 96 -0.40 3.09 -16.77
CA PHE A 96 0.55 2.90 -15.68
C PHE A 96 -0.17 2.68 -14.35
N LEU A 97 -1.23 3.45 -14.11
CA LEU A 97 -2.07 3.30 -12.92
C LEU A 97 -2.66 1.89 -12.83
N ASP A 98 -3.33 1.45 -13.90
CA ASP A 98 -4.10 0.20 -13.90
C ASP A 98 -3.21 -1.06 -13.88
N GLN A 99 -2.04 -1.00 -14.54
CA GLN A 99 -1.19 -2.18 -14.74
C GLN A 99 -0.05 -2.31 -13.74
N VAL A 100 0.34 -1.22 -13.07
CA VAL A 100 1.52 -1.19 -12.20
C VAL A 100 1.17 -0.59 -10.85
N LEU A 101 0.88 0.70 -10.79
CA LEU A 101 0.83 1.44 -9.52
C LEU A 101 -0.26 0.93 -8.58
N TRP A 102 -1.48 0.76 -9.07
CA TRP A 102 -2.60 0.36 -8.21
C TRP A 102 -2.53 -1.10 -7.76
N PRO A 103 -2.31 -2.08 -8.66
CA PRO A 103 -2.14 -3.48 -8.24
C PRO A 103 -0.98 -3.67 -7.26
N GLU A 104 0.16 -3.01 -7.51
CA GLU A 104 1.31 -3.08 -6.60
C GLU A 104 0.99 -2.52 -5.22
N PHE A 105 0.34 -1.36 -5.17
CA PHE A 105 -0.12 -0.79 -3.91
C PHE A 105 -1.03 -1.76 -3.15
N GLN A 106 -1.97 -2.42 -3.84
CA GLN A 106 -2.89 -3.37 -3.20
C GLN A 106 -2.13 -4.55 -2.58
N GLU A 107 -1.17 -5.13 -3.29
CA GLU A 107 -0.35 -6.24 -2.77
C GLU A 107 0.55 -5.82 -1.61
N LEU A 108 1.24 -4.68 -1.72
CA LEU A 108 2.05 -4.13 -0.65
C LEU A 108 1.21 -3.83 0.59
N ASN A 109 0.03 -3.23 0.40
CA ASN A 109 -0.87 -2.86 1.49
C ASN A 109 -1.44 -4.10 2.18
N ALA A 110 -1.86 -5.12 1.43
CA ALA A 110 -2.33 -6.38 2.00
C ALA A 110 -1.25 -7.05 2.86
N ALA A 111 -0.01 -7.13 2.36
CA ALA A 111 1.12 -7.71 3.10
C ALA A 111 1.46 -6.92 4.38
N LEU A 112 1.47 -5.59 4.30
CA LEU A 112 1.74 -4.73 5.45
C LEU A 112 0.64 -4.82 6.50
N MET A 113 -0.63 -4.74 6.09
CA MET A 113 -1.77 -4.78 7.01
C MET A 113 -1.89 -6.13 7.71
N GLN A 114 -1.61 -7.23 7.01
CA GLN A 114 -1.55 -8.55 7.62
C GLN A 114 -0.49 -8.60 8.74
N TYR A 115 0.73 -8.14 8.46
CA TYR A 115 1.78 -8.12 9.48
C TYR A 115 1.41 -7.24 10.69
N LEU A 116 0.88 -6.04 10.44
CA LEU A 116 0.46 -5.13 11.52
C LEU A 116 -0.63 -5.77 12.38
N ASN A 117 -1.60 -6.43 11.76
CA ASN A 117 -2.66 -7.14 12.47
C ASN A 117 -2.10 -8.28 13.33
N ASP A 118 -1.25 -9.14 12.75
CA ASP A 118 -0.69 -10.30 13.44
C ASP A 118 0.17 -9.90 14.64
N VAL A 119 1.02 -8.87 14.48
CA VAL A 119 1.81 -8.32 15.57
C VAL A 119 0.93 -7.70 16.65
N THR A 120 -0.10 -6.94 16.25
CA THR A 120 -1.01 -6.29 17.20
C THR A 120 -1.79 -7.32 18.01
N ILE A 121 -2.37 -8.33 17.36
CA ILE A 121 -3.10 -9.42 18.03
C ILE A 121 -2.19 -10.16 19.00
N ARG A 122 -0.96 -10.47 18.60
CA ARG A 122 0.00 -11.13 19.50
C ARG A 122 0.28 -10.29 20.74
N VAL A 123 0.59 -8.99 20.57
CA VAL A 123 0.87 -8.10 21.69
C VAL A 123 -0.32 -8.00 22.65
N ILE A 124 -1.54 -7.90 22.13
CA ILE A 124 -2.76 -7.88 22.95
C ILE A 124 -2.92 -9.20 23.71
N LYS A 125 -2.76 -10.34 23.03
CA LYS A 125 -2.87 -11.68 23.65
C LYS A 125 -1.87 -11.88 24.79
N ASP A 126 -0.64 -11.47 24.56
CA ASP A 126 0.47 -11.74 25.47
C ASP A 126 0.55 -10.73 26.61
N SER A 127 0.12 -9.47 26.40
CA SER A 127 0.31 -8.38 27.37
C SER A 127 -0.97 -7.88 28.03
N VAL A 128 -2.14 -8.12 27.44
CA VAL A 128 -3.43 -7.61 27.93
C VAL A 128 -4.36 -8.75 28.29
N HIS A 129 -4.83 -9.52 27.31
CA HIS A 129 -5.73 -10.63 27.52
C HIS A 129 -5.75 -11.60 26.35
N ARG A 130 -5.75 -12.91 26.63
CA ARG A 130 -5.66 -13.97 25.60
C ARG A 130 -6.90 -14.05 24.71
N ASP A 131 -8.06 -13.74 25.27
CA ASP A 131 -9.30 -13.65 24.51
C ASP A 131 -9.38 -12.29 23.82
N VAL A 132 -9.43 -12.34 22.49
CA VAL A 132 -9.57 -11.19 21.58
C VAL A 132 -10.77 -11.40 20.65
N SER A 133 -11.70 -12.28 21.02
CA SER A 133 -12.93 -12.47 20.24
C SER A 133 -13.78 -11.20 20.23
N GLU A 134 -14.54 -11.02 19.17
CA GLU A 134 -15.47 -9.90 19.06
C GLU A 134 -16.57 -9.96 20.11
N ALA A 135 -17.11 -8.78 20.45
CA ALA A 135 -18.21 -8.68 21.39
C ALA A 135 -19.45 -9.40 20.84
N ALA A 136 -20.18 -10.08 21.73
CA ALA A 136 -21.47 -10.66 21.36
C ALA A 136 -22.46 -9.55 20.98
N GLU A 137 -23.14 -9.73 19.85
CA GLU A 137 -24.23 -8.83 19.45
C GLU A 137 -25.50 -9.16 20.26
N THR A 138 -25.97 -8.19 21.04
CA THR A 138 -27.22 -8.28 21.78
C THR A 138 -28.17 -7.16 21.34
N PRO A 139 -29.46 -7.45 21.11
CA PRO A 139 -30.44 -6.41 20.83
C PRO A 139 -30.54 -5.41 22.00
N PRO A 140 -30.92 -4.15 21.74
CA PRO A 140 -31.08 -3.16 22.80
C PRO A 140 -32.14 -3.62 23.80
N ALA A 141 -31.86 -3.43 25.09
CA ALA A 141 -32.81 -3.76 26.15
C ALA A 141 -34.12 -2.97 25.93
N LEU A 142 -35.25 -3.69 25.86
CA LEU A 142 -36.55 -3.05 25.79
C LEU A 142 -36.80 -2.29 27.11
N PRO A 143 -37.34 -1.05 27.06
CA PRO A 143 -37.64 -0.31 28.28
C PRO A 143 -38.64 -1.09 29.14
N ALA A 144 -38.40 -1.10 30.45
CA ALA A 144 -39.31 -1.71 31.42
C ALA A 144 -40.69 -1.05 31.27
N ARG A 145 -41.73 -1.88 31.09
CA ARG A 145 -43.13 -1.44 31.06
C ARG A 145 -43.62 -1.08 32.45
#